data_AF-A0A847EKH8-F1
#
_entry.id   AF-A0A847EKH8-F1
#
_cell.length_a   1.000
_cell.length_b   1.000
_cell.length_c   1.000
_cell.angle_alpha   90.00
_cell.angle_beta   90.00
_cell.angle_gamma   90.00
#
_symmetry.space_group_name_H-M   'P 1'
#
loop_
_entity.id
_entity.type
_entity.pdbx_description
1 polymer ?
#
loop_
_entity_poly.entity_id
_entity_poly.type
_entity_poly.pdbx_seq_one_letter_code
_entity_poly.pdbx_strand_id
1 'polypeptide(L)' 'GMTIAANSAQPEAAVRFMQFVLGPDGQRIFLENSHPPLVPAGCDNVEALPDELRPLVRQE' A
#
# COMPACT_ATOMS: atom_id res chain seq x y z
N GLY A 1 -5.53 5.20 -6.68
CA GLY A 1 -5.47 5.04 -5.22
C GLY A 1 -6.00 3.67 -4.83
N MET A 2 -5.59 3.15 -3.68
CA MET A 2 -6.02 1.87 -3.11
C MET A 2 -6.40 2.07 -1.63
N THR A 3 -7.27 1.24 -1.08
CA THR A 3 -7.68 1.30 0.33
C THR A 3 -8.07 -0.08 0.86
N ILE A 4 -8.04 -0.25 2.18
CA ILE A 4 -8.64 -1.41 2.87
C ILE A 4 -10.00 -0.96 3.38
N ALA A 5 -11.07 -1.54 2.83
CA ALA A 5 -12.43 -1.20 3.25
C ALA A 5 -12.67 -1.55 4.72
N ALA A 6 -13.36 -0.66 5.45
CA ALA A 6 -13.65 -0.85 6.87
C ALA A 6 -14.48 -2.11 7.18
N ASN A 7 -15.24 -2.60 6.20
CA ASN A 7 -16.03 -3.82 6.27
C ASN A 7 -15.36 -5.02 5.57
N SER A 8 -14.04 -4.98 5.35
CA SER A 8 -13.30 -6.10 4.78
C SER A 8 -13.53 -7.36 5.61
N ALA A 9 -13.95 -8.45 4.96
CA ALA A 9 -14.13 -9.74 5.62
C ALA A 9 -12.81 -10.35 6.14
N GLN A 10 -11.67 -9.91 5.59
CA GLN A 10 -10.33 -10.39 5.93
C GLN A 10 -9.33 -9.21 5.96
N PRO A 11 -9.39 -8.32 6.97
CA PRO A 11 -8.57 -7.12 7.02
C PRO A 11 -7.07 -7.45 7.08
N GLU A 12 -6.68 -8.48 7.81
CA GLU A 12 -5.28 -8.93 7.95
C GLU A 12 -4.69 -9.39 6.60
N ALA A 13 -5.48 -10.10 5.79
CA ALA A 13 -5.06 -10.52 4.45
C ALA A 13 -4.91 -9.31 3.52
N ALA A 14 -5.81 -8.32 3.64
CA ALA A 14 -5.71 -7.08 2.89
C ALA A 14 -4.46 -6.27 3.27
N VAL A 15 -4.06 -6.25 4.55
CA VAL A 15 -2.79 -5.65 4.99
C VAL A 15 -1.60 -6.32 4.32
N ARG A 16 -1.53 -7.66 4.35
CA ARG A 16 -0.43 -8.39 3.69
C ARG A 16 -0.37 -8.14 2.19
N PHE A 17 -1.53 -8.05 1.54
CA PHE A 17 -1.61 -7.69 0.13
C PHE A 17 -1.07 -6.27 -0.13
N MET A 18 -1.47 -5.29 0.68
CA MET A 18 -0.97 -3.92 0.57
C MET A 18 0.54 -3.83 0.83
N GLN A 19 1.08 -4.59 1.79
CA GLN A 19 2.53 -4.69 1.99
C GLN A 19 3.27 -5.20 0.75
N PHE A 20 2.73 -6.22 0.10
CA PHE A 20 3.31 -6.75 -1.14
C PHE A 20 3.30 -5.71 -2.27
N VAL A 21 2.16 -5.06 -2.47
CA VAL A 21 1.99 -4.05 -3.53
C VAL A 21 2.89 -2.83 -3.30
N LEU A 22 2.99 -2.36 -2.06
CA LEU A 22 3.81 -1.20 -1.70
C LEU A 22 5.31 -1.54 -1.55
N GLY A 23 5.64 -2.82 -1.45
CA GLY A 23 7.01 -3.31 -1.30
C GLY A 23 7.78 -3.42 -2.63
N PRO A 24 9.06 -3.85 -2.58
CA PRO A 24 9.94 -3.91 -3.75
C PRO A 24 9.40 -4.75 -4.90
N ASP A 25 8.75 -5.89 -4.60
CA ASP A 25 8.17 -6.76 -5.62
C ASP A 25 7.00 -6.11 -6.35
N GLY A 26 6.06 -5.51 -5.62
CA GLY A 26 4.96 -4.76 -6.21
C GLY A 26 5.47 -3.61 -7.08
N GLN A 27 6.39 -2.80 -6.54
CA GLN A 27 7.00 -1.69 -7.29
C GLN A 27 7.69 -2.16 -8.58
N ARG A 28 8.42 -3.28 -8.54
CA ARG A 28 9.05 -3.88 -9.73
C ARG A 28 8.01 -4.30 -10.77
N ILE A 29 6.95 -5.00 -10.35
CA ILE A 29 5.86 -5.43 -11.26
C ILE A 29 5.23 -4.23 -11.94
N PHE A 30 4.96 -3.15 -11.19
CA PHE A 30 4.42 -1.90 -11.73
C PHE A 30 5.36 -1.29 -12.78
N LEU A 31 6.66 -1.20 -12.48
CA LEU A 31 7.67 -0.68 -13.39
C LEU A 31 7.77 -1.51 -14.69
N GLU A 32 7.81 -2.85 -14.58
CA GLU A 32 7.87 -3.77 -15.73
C GLU A 32 6.64 -3.65 -16.65
N ASN A 33 5.48 -3.30 -16.07
CA ASN A 33 4.24 -3.10 -16.81
C ASN A 33 4.03 -1.65 -17.28
N SER A 34 5.11 -0.86 -17.38
CA SER A 34 5.07 0.54 -17.82
C SER A 34 4.18 1.45 -16.96
N HIS A 35 4.02 1.12 -15.68
CA HIS A 35 3.34 1.94 -14.68
C HIS A 35 4.34 2.35 -13.59
N PRO A 36 5.10 3.44 -13.78
CA PRO A 36 6.07 3.88 -12.77
C PRO A 36 5.38 4.09 -11.40
N PRO A 37 5.80 3.39 -10.33
CA PRO A 37 5.18 3.52 -9.02
C PRO A 37 5.57 4.85 -8.36
N LEU A 38 4.68 5.36 -7.49
CA LEU A 38 5.01 6.43 -6.56
C LEU A 38 5.73 5.84 -5.36
N VAL A 39 7.00 6.22 -5.14
CA VAL A 39 7.85 5.65 -4.08
C VAL A 39 8.48 6.76 -3.23
N PRO A 40 8.13 6.89 -1.94
CA PRO A 40 7.06 6.16 -1.24
C PRO A 40 5.67 6.55 -1.79
N ALA A 41 4.69 5.65 -1.65
CA ALA A 41 3.33 5.95 -2.03
C ALA A 41 2.74 7.02 -1.10
N GLY A 42 1.94 7.91 -1.67
CA GLY A 42 1.23 8.92 -0.90
C GLY A 42 -0.02 8.38 -0.18
N CYS A 43 -0.31 8.93 0.99
CA CYS A 43 -1.48 8.58 1.79
C CYS A 43 -2.03 9.80 2.54
N ASP A 44 -3.33 10.04 2.41
CA ASP A 44 -4.02 11.16 3.05
C ASP A 44 -4.21 10.98 4.57
N ASN A 45 -4.32 9.74 5.05
CA ASN A 45 -4.65 9.44 6.45
C ASN A 45 -3.75 8.32 7.01
N VAL A 46 -2.46 8.64 7.20
CA VAL A 46 -1.45 7.69 7.69
C VAL A 46 -1.77 7.18 9.10
N GLU A 47 -2.42 8.00 9.93
CA GLU A 47 -2.77 7.63 11.31
C GLU A 47 -3.79 6.48 11.36
N ALA A 48 -4.70 6.41 10.38
CA ALA A 48 -5.69 5.34 10.28
C ALA A 48 -5.14 4.04 9.67
N LEU A 49 -3.90 4.03 9.18
CA LEU A 49 -3.28 2.82 8.65
C LEU A 49 -2.84 1.87 9.76
N PRO A 50 -2.92 0.55 9.52
CA PRO A 50 -2.22 -0.46 10.31
C PRO A 50 -0.73 -0.14 10.42
N ASP A 51 -0.13 -0.42 11.58
CA ASP A 51 1.26 -0.08 11.89
C ASP A 51 2.25 -0.64 10.85
N GLU A 52 1.92 -1.79 10.27
CA GLU A 52 2.74 -2.49 9.28
C GLU A 52 2.82 -1.76 7.93
N LEU A 53 1.87 -0.87 7.61
CA LEU A 53 1.82 -0.12 6.35
C LEU A 53 2.41 1.29 6.48
N ARG A 54 2.40 1.87 7.69
CA ARG A 54 2.93 3.22 7.95
C ARG A 54 4.36 3.45 7.46
N PRO A 55 5.34 2.52 7.61
CA PRO A 55 6.70 2.77 7.12
C PRO A 55 6.84 2.70 5.58
N LEU A 56 5.80 2.26 4.86
CA LEU A 56 5.82 2.09 3.40
C LEU A 56 5.22 3.28 2.64
N VAL A 57 4.63 4.24 3.35
CA VAL A 57 3.93 5.39 2.77
C VAL A 57 4.48 6.71 3.31
N ARG A 58 4.16 7.80 2.61
CA ARG A 58 4.38 9.17 3.04
C ARG A 58 3.03 9.87 3.20
N GLN A 59 2.93 10.74 4.20
CA GLN A 59 1.80 11.67 4.32
C GLN A 59 1.76 12.62 3.11
N GLU A 60 0.61 12.67 2.43
CA GLU A 60 0.30 13.69 1.42
C GLU A 60 -0.41 14.90 2.01
#